data_AF-A0A9J7H670-F1
#
_entry.id   AF-A0A9J7H670-F1
#
_cell.length_a   1.000
_cell.length_b   1.000
_cell.length_c   1.000
_cell.angle_alpha   90.00
_cell.angle_beta   90.00
_cell.angle_gamma   90.00
#
_symmetry.space_group_name_H-M   'P 1'
#
loop_
_entity.id
_entity.type
_entity.pdbx_description
1 polymer ?
#
loop_
_entity_poly.entity_id
_entity_poly.type
_entity_poly.pdbx_seq_one_letter_code
_entity_poly.pdbx_strand_id
1 'polypeptide(L)'
;MGFKVTLRTDPTAQAFWEELVQFRERLDTHKGPVSCALVALMAHGGPQGQLLGADGREVQSEMLVQELSCCQALRGRPKVFLLQACRGGNRDPGVGSRALPWYKRWLRAPPAIPTQADVLQVHVDAPGIPPSTPGSSGQADILTVYAAAEGCVAYRDEEKGSDFVQTLVEVIRANPGGDLIELLTEV
;
A
#
# COMPACT_ATOMS: atom_id res chain seq x y z
N MET A 1 -14.17 4.00 9.59
CA MET A 1 -13.37 4.76 8.61
C MET A 1 -14.18 5.42 7.49
N GLY A 2 -15.47 5.11 7.25
CA GLY A 2 -16.33 5.95 6.38
C GLY A 2 -16.04 5.89 4.86
N PHE A 3 -15.17 4.98 4.40
CA PHE A 3 -14.86 4.82 2.98
C PHE A 3 -16.03 4.23 2.18
N LYS A 4 -16.22 4.71 0.95
CA LYS A 4 -17.00 4.03 -0.08
C LYS A 4 -16.09 3.05 -0.81
N VAL A 5 -16.32 1.76 -0.62
CA VAL A 5 -15.42 0.70 -1.11
C VAL A 5 -15.87 0.17 -2.47
N THR A 6 -14.90 -0.05 -3.36
CA THR A 6 -15.07 -0.80 -4.61
C THR A 6 -14.11 -1.98 -4.59
N LEU A 7 -14.63 -3.19 -4.81
CA LEU A 7 -13.82 -4.43 -4.85
C LEU A 7 -13.74 -4.94 -6.28
N ARG A 8 -12.55 -5.42 -6.65
CA ARG A 8 -12.27 -6.16 -7.87
C ARG A 8 -11.45 -7.39 -7.52
N THR A 9 -11.85 -8.52 -8.08
CA THR A 9 -11.24 -9.83 -7.84
C THR A 9 -10.68 -10.35 -9.14
N ASP A 10 -9.50 -10.95 -9.07
CA ASP A 10 -8.78 -11.55 -10.20
C ASP A 10 -8.70 -10.65 -11.46
N PRO A 11 -8.33 -9.36 -11.33
CA PRO A 11 -8.16 -8.50 -12.50
C PRO A 11 -6.98 -8.97 -13.34
N THR A 12 -7.11 -8.87 -14.66
CA THR A 12 -5.97 -8.96 -15.58
C THR A 12 -5.04 -7.76 -15.41
N ALA A 13 -3.83 -7.83 -15.95
CA ALA A 13 -2.90 -6.70 -15.96
C ALA A 13 -3.52 -5.43 -16.56
N GLN A 14 -4.28 -5.59 -17.65
CA GLN A 14 -5.01 -4.49 -18.27
C GLN A 14 -6.13 -3.96 -17.38
N ALA A 15 -6.87 -4.84 -16.72
CA ALA A 15 -7.97 -4.46 -15.84
C ALA A 15 -7.49 -3.68 -14.60
N PHE A 16 -6.28 -3.95 -14.07
CA PHE A 16 -5.69 -3.12 -13.01
C PHE A 16 -5.65 -1.64 -13.40
N TRP A 17 -5.16 -1.37 -14.60
CA TRP A 17 -5.07 -0.02 -15.14
C TRP A 17 -6.46 0.58 -15.34
N GLU A 18 -7.32 -0.11 -16.10
CA GLU A 18 -8.66 0.37 -16.45
C GLU A 18 -9.51 0.69 -15.22
N GLU A 19 -9.47 -0.16 -14.19
CA GLU A 19 -10.23 0.07 -12.96
C GLU A 19 -9.74 1.30 -12.20
N LEU A 20 -8.44 1.59 -12.25
CA LEU A 20 -7.88 2.77 -11.62
C LEU A 20 -8.20 4.05 -12.40
N VAL A 21 -8.16 4.00 -13.74
CA VAL A 21 -8.65 5.09 -14.60
C VAL A 21 -10.12 5.41 -14.28
N GLN A 22 -10.97 4.39 -14.27
CA GLN A 22 -12.38 4.56 -13.93
C GLN A 22 -12.58 5.06 -12.49
N PHE A 23 -11.74 4.62 -11.54
CA PHE A 23 -11.79 5.11 -10.17
C PHE A 23 -11.46 6.61 -10.09
N ARG A 24 -10.39 7.06 -10.76
CA ARG A 24 -10.05 8.47 -10.89
C ARG A 24 -11.22 9.27 -11.49
N GLU A 25 -11.76 8.83 -12.61
CA GLU A 25 -12.86 9.52 -13.31
C GLU A 25 -14.11 9.63 -12.42
N ARG A 26 -14.44 8.58 -11.66
CA ARG A 26 -15.53 8.60 -10.68
C ARG A 26 -15.29 9.62 -9.56
N LEU A 27 -14.05 9.79 -9.12
CA LEU A 27 -13.70 10.80 -8.12
C LEU A 27 -13.80 12.22 -8.69
N ASP A 28 -13.26 12.45 -9.90
CA ASP A 28 -13.27 13.76 -10.55
C ASP A 28 -14.69 14.23 -10.93
N THR A 29 -15.60 13.30 -11.19
CA THR A 29 -17.02 13.58 -11.44
C THR A 29 -17.89 13.57 -10.18
N HIS A 30 -17.32 13.26 -9.01
CA HIS A 30 -18.04 13.21 -7.75
C HIS A 30 -18.41 14.63 -7.29
N LYS A 31 -19.70 14.86 -6.98
CA LYS A 31 -20.20 16.19 -6.57
C LYS A 31 -19.97 16.50 -5.08
N GLY A 32 -19.59 15.52 -4.28
CA GLY A 32 -19.34 15.67 -2.84
C GLY A 32 -17.86 15.89 -2.50
N PRO A 33 -17.54 16.29 -1.26
CA PRO A 33 -16.16 16.40 -0.82
C PRO A 33 -15.49 15.01 -0.75
N VAL A 34 -14.25 14.93 -1.23
CA VAL A 34 -13.38 13.75 -1.09
C VAL A 34 -12.18 14.17 -0.24
N SER A 35 -12.01 13.52 0.91
CA SER A 35 -10.94 13.85 1.88
C SER A 35 -9.64 13.10 1.61
N CYS A 36 -9.72 11.87 1.09
CA CYS A 36 -8.58 11.03 0.73
C CYS A 36 -9.03 9.89 -0.18
N ALA A 37 -8.07 9.16 -0.75
CA ALA A 37 -8.29 7.86 -1.38
C ALA A 37 -7.35 6.81 -0.80
N LEU A 38 -7.83 5.58 -0.69
CA LEU A 38 -7.05 4.42 -0.30
C LEU A 38 -7.23 3.34 -1.36
N VAL A 39 -6.12 2.82 -1.88
CA VAL A 39 -6.07 1.76 -2.88
C VAL A 39 -5.27 0.60 -2.29
N ALA A 40 -5.90 -0.57 -2.14
CA ALA A 40 -5.22 -1.78 -1.73
C ALA A 40 -5.03 -2.69 -2.95
N LEU A 41 -3.77 -2.96 -3.30
CA LEU A 41 -3.36 -3.82 -4.40
C LEU A 41 -2.81 -5.11 -3.80
N MET A 42 -3.50 -6.23 -4.03
CA MET A 42 -3.14 -7.54 -3.49
C MET A 42 -3.00 -8.53 -4.65
N ALA A 43 -1.78 -8.95 -4.94
CA ALA A 43 -1.48 -9.80 -6.09
C ALA A 43 -0.21 -10.62 -5.85
N HIS A 44 0.07 -11.57 -6.75
CA HIS A 44 1.43 -12.09 -6.84
C HIS A 44 2.38 -11.02 -7.37
N GLY A 45 3.65 -11.18 -7.00
CA GLY A 45 4.71 -10.29 -7.42
C GLY A 45 5.60 -10.90 -8.50
N GLY A 46 6.01 -10.09 -9.46
CA GLY A 46 7.04 -10.44 -10.44
C GLY A 46 8.46 -10.38 -9.85
N PRO A 47 9.47 -10.83 -10.61
CA PRO A 47 10.87 -10.90 -10.13
C PRO A 47 11.47 -9.56 -9.71
N GLN A 48 10.96 -8.45 -10.27
CA GLN A 48 11.41 -7.08 -9.99
C GLN A 48 10.34 -6.26 -9.25
N GLY A 49 9.36 -6.93 -8.63
CA GLY A 49 8.29 -6.30 -7.85
C GLY A 49 7.12 -5.71 -8.63
N GLN A 50 6.94 -6.16 -9.87
CA GLN A 50 5.70 -5.94 -10.63
C GLN A 50 4.53 -6.62 -9.93
N LEU A 51 3.32 -6.11 -10.16
CA LEU A 51 2.09 -6.84 -9.86
C LEU A 51 1.77 -7.79 -11.02
N LEU A 52 1.37 -9.02 -10.70
CA LEU A 52 0.89 -9.99 -11.68
C LEU A 52 -0.64 -9.98 -11.74
N GLY A 53 -1.18 -9.74 -12.93
CA GLY A 53 -2.60 -9.94 -13.22
C GLY A 53 -2.99 -11.41 -13.25
N ALA A 54 -4.28 -11.69 -13.22
CA ALA A 54 -4.83 -13.04 -13.35
C ALA A 54 -4.48 -13.71 -14.70
N ASP A 55 -4.13 -12.92 -15.71
CA ASP A 55 -3.60 -13.34 -17.00
C ASP A 55 -2.09 -13.63 -16.98
N GLY A 56 -1.44 -13.53 -15.82
CA GLY A 56 0.00 -13.73 -15.64
C GLY A 56 0.87 -12.61 -16.19
N ARG A 57 0.26 -11.52 -16.68
CA ARG A 57 0.99 -10.36 -17.21
C ARG A 57 1.36 -9.39 -16.10
N GLU A 58 2.44 -8.66 -16.31
CA GLU A 58 3.02 -7.73 -15.34
C GLU A 58 2.47 -6.31 -15.47
N VAL A 59 2.35 -5.63 -14.33
CA VAL A 59 2.01 -4.21 -14.19
C VAL A 59 2.96 -3.56 -13.19
N GLN A 60 3.55 -2.42 -13.57
CA GLN A 60 4.35 -1.61 -12.65
C GLN A 60 3.42 -0.84 -11.71
N SER A 61 3.62 -0.96 -10.39
CA SER A 61 2.82 -0.24 -9.39
C SER A 61 2.94 1.27 -9.54
N GLU A 62 4.09 1.75 -9.99
CA GLU A 62 4.41 3.17 -10.15
C GLU A 62 3.50 3.83 -11.18
N MET A 63 3.14 3.09 -12.25
CA MET A 63 2.19 3.56 -13.25
C MET A 63 0.81 3.76 -12.63
N LEU A 64 0.36 2.82 -11.79
CA LEU A 64 -0.92 2.92 -11.09
C LEU A 64 -0.91 4.11 -10.12
N VAL A 65 0.15 4.27 -9.35
CA VAL A 65 0.33 5.42 -8.46
C VAL A 65 0.27 6.74 -9.23
N GLN A 66 0.97 6.82 -10.37
CA GLN A 66 0.97 7.99 -11.26
C GLN A 66 -0.43 8.30 -11.83
N GLU A 67 -1.22 7.29 -12.16
CA GLU A 67 -2.56 7.49 -12.70
C GLU A 67 -3.48 8.20 -11.70
N LEU A 68 -3.46 7.78 -10.43
CA LEU A 68 -4.24 8.43 -9.38
C LEU A 68 -3.65 9.79 -8.98
N SER A 69 -2.36 10.01 -9.20
CA SER A 69 -1.67 11.29 -9.00
C SER A 69 -2.27 12.41 -9.86
N CYS A 70 -2.82 12.08 -11.02
CA CYS A 70 -3.50 13.01 -11.92
C CYS A 70 -4.93 13.38 -11.50
N CYS A 71 -5.47 12.79 -10.42
CA CYS A 71 -6.84 13.02 -9.95
C CYS A 71 -7.04 14.45 -9.43
N GLN A 72 -7.97 15.18 -10.05
CA GLN A 72 -8.28 16.56 -9.71
C GLN A 72 -8.94 16.67 -8.33
N ALA A 73 -9.88 15.77 -8.04
CA ALA A 73 -10.60 15.72 -6.78
C ALA A 73 -9.70 15.46 -5.56
N LEU A 74 -8.51 14.90 -5.79
CA LEU A 74 -7.53 14.56 -4.75
C LEU A 74 -6.34 15.52 -4.68
N ARG A 75 -6.34 16.66 -5.37
CA ARG A 75 -5.25 17.65 -5.23
C ARG A 75 -5.17 18.17 -3.79
N GLY A 76 -3.99 18.10 -3.18
CA GLY A 76 -3.81 18.46 -1.76
C GLY A 76 -4.47 17.47 -0.79
N ARG A 77 -4.84 16.27 -1.25
CA ARG A 77 -5.51 15.22 -0.46
C ARG A 77 -4.68 13.93 -0.45
N PRO A 78 -4.58 13.23 0.69
CA PRO A 78 -3.84 11.97 0.78
C PRO A 78 -4.32 10.89 -0.19
N LYS A 79 -3.37 10.24 -0.84
CA LYS A 79 -3.53 9.05 -1.69
C LYS A 79 -2.70 7.94 -1.07
N VAL A 80 -3.36 6.97 -0.46
CA VAL A 80 -2.70 5.86 0.24
C VAL A 80 -2.76 4.61 -0.65
N PHE A 81 -1.61 4.02 -0.92
CA PHE A 81 -1.46 2.74 -1.61
C PHE A 81 -0.93 1.69 -0.65
N LEU A 82 -1.64 0.59 -0.50
CA LEU A 82 -1.20 -0.58 0.25
C LEU A 82 -0.90 -1.70 -0.75
N LEU A 83 0.35 -2.16 -0.81
CA LEU A 83 0.79 -3.18 -1.76
C LEU A 83 1.17 -4.46 -1.03
N GLN A 84 0.29 -5.45 -1.12
CA GLN A 84 0.56 -6.83 -0.75
C GLN A 84 0.95 -7.61 -2.01
N ALA A 85 2.23 -7.61 -2.33
CA ALA A 85 2.81 -8.41 -3.41
C ALA A 85 4.30 -8.66 -3.17
N CYS A 86 4.81 -9.77 -3.69
CA CYS A 86 6.25 -10.02 -3.64
C CYS A 86 7.00 -8.92 -4.41
N ARG A 87 8.19 -8.56 -3.93
CA ARG A 87 9.09 -7.63 -4.63
C ARG A 87 10.38 -8.29 -5.08
N GLY A 88 10.38 -9.62 -5.08
CA GLY A 88 11.44 -10.51 -5.50
C GLY A 88 11.27 -11.89 -4.86
N GLY A 89 12.33 -12.71 -4.91
CA GLY A 89 12.30 -14.10 -4.44
C GLY A 89 13.03 -14.35 -3.11
N ASN A 90 13.66 -13.34 -2.52
CA ASN A 90 14.45 -13.53 -1.30
C ASN A 90 13.53 -13.79 -0.11
N ARG A 91 13.81 -14.88 0.60
CA ARG A 91 13.12 -15.22 1.84
C ARG A 91 13.92 -14.71 3.02
N ASP A 92 13.22 -14.08 3.95
CA ASP A 92 13.82 -13.59 5.19
C ASP A 92 14.07 -14.78 6.14
N PRO A 93 15.32 -15.08 6.53
CA PRO A 93 15.61 -16.15 7.50
C PRO A 93 15.17 -15.78 8.92
N GLY A 94 14.92 -14.49 9.19
CA GLY A 94 14.61 -13.92 10.48
C GLY A 94 15.77 -14.01 11.49
N VAL A 95 15.58 -13.38 12.66
CA VAL A 95 16.50 -13.46 13.81
C VAL A 95 15.72 -13.80 15.08
N GLY A 96 16.36 -14.53 16.00
CA GLY A 96 15.80 -14.81 17.32
C GLY A 96 15.53 -13.51 18.10
N SER A 97 14.30 -13.37 18.62
CA SER A 97 13.83 -12.19 19.36
C SER A 97 14.26 -12.16 20.83
N ARG A 98 14.61 -10.98 21.34
CA ARG A 98 14.49 -10.60 22.77
C ARG A 98 13.33 -9.59 22.92
N ALA A 99 12.10 -10.09 22.85
CA ALA A 99 10.87 -9.31 22.70
C ALA A 99 10.64 -8.23 23.77
N LEU A 100 10.11 -7.07 23.33
CA LEU A 100 9.62 -5.99 24.19
C LEU A 100 8.34 -6.40 24.97
N PRO A 101 8.08 -5.83 26.16
CA PRO A 101 7.04 -6.33 27.07
C PRO A 101 5.60 -6.31 26.54
N TRP A 102 5.22 -5.33 25.71
CA TRP A 102 3.86 -5.27 25.14
C TRP A 102 3.66 -6.27 23.99
N TYR A 103 4.75 -6.60 23.27
CA TYR A 103 4.81 -7.60 22.19
C TYR A 103 4.61 -9.05 22.71
N LYS A 104 4.90 -9.31 23.99
CA LYS A 104 4.72 -10.64 24.62
C LYS A 104 3.27 -11.10 24.75
N ARG A 105 2.29 -10.20 24.67
CA ARG A 105 0.87 -10.58 24.81
C ARG A 105 0.34 -11.39 23.62
N TRP A 106 1.08 -11.40 22.50
CA TRP A 106 0.61 -11.87 21.20
C TRP A 106 1.19 -13.20 20.70
N LEU A 107 2.31 -13.67 21.24
CA LEU A 107 3.01 -14.85 20.69
C LEU A 107 2.81 -16.11 21.56
N ARG A 108 1.98 -17.05 21.09
CA ARG A 108 2.20 -18.48 21.40
C ARG A 108 3.45 -18.92 20.63
N ALA A 109 4.62 -18.72 21.26
CA ALA A 109 5.98 -18.80 20.70
C ALA A 109 6.29 -17.73 19.63
N PRO A 110 7.42 -17.00 19.70
CA PRO A 110 7.79 -16.08 18.63
C PRO A 110 8.22 -16.87 17.39
N PRO A 111 7.62 -16.65 16.20
CA PRO A 111 8.36 -16.86 14.97
C PRO A 111 9.61 -15.96 14.98
N ALA A 112 10.61 -16.32 14.18
CA ALA A 112 11.78 -15.47 14.00
C ALA A 112 11.32 -14.05 13.61
N ILE A 113 11.91 -13.00 14.21
CA ILE A 113 11.59 -11.62 13.80
C ILE A 113 12.10 -11.48 12.37
N PRO A 114 11.29 -10.96 11.42
CA PRO A 114 11.79 -10.57 10.12
C PRO A 114 13.03 -9.67 10.27
N THR A 115 14.10 -9.97 9.53
CA THR A 115 15.24 -9.05 9.37
C THR A 115 14.88 -7.85 8.51
N GLN A 116 13.88 -7.98 7.63
CA GLN A 116 13.38 -6.94 6.76
C GLN A 116 12.01 -6.48 7.26
N ALA A 117 11.86 -5.15 7.41
CA ALA A 117 10.59 -4.53 7.75
C ALA A 117 9.77 -4.24 6.48
N ASP A 118 8.47 -4.00 6.68
CA ASP A 118 7.62 -3.40 5.66
C ASP A 118 8.14 -2.01 5.28
N VAL A 119 8.00 -1.64 4.02
CA VAL A 119 8.61 -0.41 3.48
C VAL A 119 7.56 0.68 3.33
N LEU A 120 7.79 1.80 4.02
CA LEU A 120 7.03 3.03 3.88
C LEU A 120 7.73 3.99 2.91
N GLN A 121 7.07 4.33 1.81
CA GLN A 121 7.53 5.33 0.85
C GLN A 121 6.57 6.51 0.81
N VAL A 122 7.04 7.66 1.30
CA VAL A 122 6.27 8.92 1.35
C VAL A 122 6.78 9.86 0.26
N HIS A 123 5.89 10.30 -0.62
CA HIS A 123 6.21 11.33 -1.62
C HIS A 123 5.59 12.66 -1.17
N VAL A 124 6.45 13.65 -0.97
CA VAL A 124 6.08 15.01 -0.53
C VAL A 124 6.65 16.01 -1.54
N ASP A 125 5.89 17.06 -1.85
CA ASP A 125 6.43 18.18 -2.64
C ASP A 125 7.56 18.88 -1.88
N ALA A 126 8.62 19.26 -2.59
CA ALA A 126 9.65 20.12 -2.04
C ALA A 126 9.05 21.51 -1.73
N PRO A 127 9.13 22.01 -0.48
CA PRO A 127 8.62 23.33 -0.15
C PRO A 127 9.42 24.39 -0.91
N GLY A 128 8.77 25.12 -1.83
CA GLY A 128 9.36 26.26 -2.53
C GLY A 128 9.15 26.31 -4.05
N ILE A 129 8.54 25.29 -4.66
CA ILE A 129 8.22 25.32 -6.10
C ILE A 129 6.78 25.85 -6.27
N PRO A 130 6.56 26.98 -6.96
CA PRO A 130 5.22 27.46 -7.25
C PRO A 130 4.47 26.44 -8.14
N PRO A 131 3.15 26.27 -7.97
CA PRO A 131 2.34 25.26 -8.69
C PRO A 131 2.25 25.48 -10.22
N SER A 132 2.96 26.49 -10.76
CA SER A 132 2.96 26.90 -12.16
C SER A 132 4.20 26.50 -12.95
N THR A 133 5.16 25.76 -12.38
CA THR A 133 6.24 25.16 -13.19
C THR A 133 5.79 23.83 -13.81
N PRO A 134 5.80 23.68 -15.15
CA PRO A 134 5.67 22.38 -15.78
C PRO A 134 6.88 21.53 -15.38
N GLY A 135 6.69 20.68 -14.37
CA GLY A 135 7.77 19.96 -13.68
C GLY A 135 7.56 19.77 -12.18
N SER A 136 6.56 20.43 -11.55
CA SER A 136 6.09 20.04 -10.21
C SER A 136 5.57 18.61 -10.30
N SER A 137 6.30 17.64 -9.74
CA SER A 137 5.94 16.23 -9.76
C SER A 137 4.52 16.09 -9.24
N GLY A 138 3.57 15.64 -10.06
CA GLY A 138 2.18 15.41 -9.65
C GLY A 138 2.01 14.30 -8.61
N GLN A 139 3.07 13.92 -7.88
CA GLN A 139 3.16 12.83 -6.91
C GLN A 139 3.08 13.30 -5.45
N ALA A 140 2.74 14.56 -5.20
CA ALA A 140 2.49 15.07 -3.86
C ALA A 140 1.34 14.33 -3.17
N ASP A 141 1.41 14.25 -1.83
CA ASP A 141 0.40 13.66 -0.97
C ASP A 141 0.18 12.15 -1.19
N ILE A 142 1.22 11.43 -1.62
CA ILE A 142 1.16 9.98 -1.85
C ILE A 142 1.92 9.24 -0.75
N LEU A 143 1.21 8.30 -0.12
CA LEU A 143 1.77 7.33 0.82
C LEU A 143 1.69 5.94 0.18
N THR A 144 2.83 5.30 -0.04
CA THR A 144 2.89 3.93 -0.54
C THR A 144 3.49 3.02 0.53
N VAL A 145 2.78 1.96 0.89
CA VAL A 145 3.19 0.98 1.90
C VAL A 145 3.33 -0.38 1.21
N TYR A 146 4.51 -0.97 1.30
CA TYR A 146 4.79 -2.29 0.73
C TYR A 146 4.94 -3.33 1.84
N ALA A 147 4.25 -4.46 1.69
CA ALA A 147 4.33 -5.63 2.56
C ALA A 147 5.67 -6.42 2.46
N ALA A 148 6.62 -5.89 1.69
CA ALA A 148 7.93 -6.50 1.50
C ALA A 148 8.95 -5.43 1.11
N ALA A 149 10.18 -5.61 1.58
CA ALA A 149 11.34 -4.91 1.06
C ALA A 149 11.62 -5.32 -0.39
N GLU A 150 12.32 -4.46 -1.12
CA GLU A 150 12.75 -4.75 -2.49
C GLU A 150 13.58 -6.06 -2.53
N GLY A 151 13.31 -6.91 -3.52
CA GLY A 151 13.91 -8.24 -3.64
C GLY A 151 13.28 -9.32 -2.76
N CYS A 152 12.38 -8.99 -1.83
CA CYS A 152 11.85 -9.93 -0.84
C CYS A 152 10.43 -10.45 -1.16
N VAL A 153 10.07 -11.58 -0.56
CA VAL A 153 8.75 -12.19 -0.63
C VAL A 153 7.78 -11.51 0.35
N ALA A 154 6.54 -11.26 -0.10
CA ALA A 154 5.44 -10.88 0.79
C ALA A 154 4.64 -12.12 1.18
N TYR A 155 4.55 -12.42 2.48
CA TYR A 155 3.96 -13.66 2.97
C TYR A 155 2.42 -13.61 3.04
N ARG A 156 1.78 -14.74 2.77
CA ARG A 156 0.33 -14.94 2.89
C ARG A 156 0.03 -16.39 3.23
N ASP A 157 -0.74 -16.60 4.28
CA ASP A 157 -1.33 -17.89 4.64
C ASP A 157 -2.70 -18.05 3.95
N GLU A 158 -3.03 -19.24 3.47
CA GLU A 158 -4.27 -19.48 2.72
C GLU A 158 -5.53 -19.43 3.60
N GLU A 159 -5.41 -19.76 4.89
CA GLU A 159 -6.53 -19.74 5.83
C GLU A 159 -6.60 -18.43 6.61
N LYS A 160 -5.45 -17.90 7.04
CA LYS A 160 -5.35 -16.71 7.90
C LYS A 160 -5.21 -15.40 7.12
N GLY A 161 -4.73 -15.43 5.88
CA GLY A 161 -4.47 -14.25 5.07
C GLY A 161 -3.03 -13.72 5.20
N SER A 162 -2.82 -12.46 4.80
CA SER A 162 -1.51 -11.80 4.85
C SER A 162 -1.24 -11.26 6.24
N ASP A 163 -0.04 -11.56 6.79
CA ASP A 163 0.39 -11.02 8.08
C ASP A 163 0.37 -9.49 8.07
N PHE A 164 0.88 -8.84 7.00
CA PHE A 164 0.84 -7.39 6.83
C PHE A 164 -0.58 -6.83 6.91
N VAL A 165 -1.53 -7.40 6.15
CA VAL A 165 -2.91 -6.89 6.10
C VAL A 165 -3.63 -7.14 7.44
N GLN A 166 -3.42 -8.29 8.07
CA GLN A 166 -4.04 -8.62 9.35
C GLN A 166 -3.52 -7.69 10.45
N THR A 167 -2.20 -7.54 10.60
CA THR A 167 -1.58 -6.66 11.59
C THR A 167 -2.02 -5.20 11.39
N LEU A 168 -2.02 -4.71 10.14
CA LEU A 168 -2.49 -3.36 9.82
C LEU A 168 -3.95 -3.13 10.27
N VAL A 169 -4.84 -4.08 9.98
CA VAL A 169 -6.25 -3.99 10.38
C VAL A 169 -6.40 -4.00 11.90
N GLU A 170 -5.60 -4.79 12.60
CA GLU A 170 -5.61 -4.86 14.06
C GLU A 170 -5.12 -3.58 14.72
N VAL A 171 -3.99 -3.03 14.27
CA VAL A 171 -3.43 -1.77 14.76
C VAL A 171 -4.42 -0.62 14.56
N ILE A 172 -5.02 -0.51 13.37
CA ILE A 172 -6.04 0.53 13.10
C ILE A 172 -7.29 0.33 13.96
N ARG A 173 -7.72 -0.92 14.21
CA ARG A 173 -8.87 -1.20 15.08
C ARG A 173 -8.58 -0.87 16.54
N ALA A 174 -7.36 -1.10 17.00
CA ALA A 174 -6.93 -0.80 18.36
C ALA A 174 -6.85 0.72 18.61
N ASN A 175 -6.49 1.50 17.59
CA ASN A 175 -6.40 2.96 17.68
C ASN A 175 -7.00 3.66 16.43
N PRO A 176 -8.33 3.71 16.29
CA PRO A 176 -9.00 4.20 15.07
C PRO A 176 -8.87 5.71 14.83
N GLY A 177 -8.33 6.47 15.79
CA GLY A 177 -8.05 7.90 15.68
C GLY A 177 -6.57 8.25 15.61
N GLY A 178 -5.68 7.26 15.59
CA GLY A 178 -4.24 7.47 15.49
C GLY A 178 -3.80 7.99 14.12
N ASP A 179 -2.65 8.66 14.09
CA ASP A 179 -2.03 9.06 12.83
C ASP A 179 -1.57 7.83 12.04
N LEU A 180 -1.88 7.77 10.73
CA LEU A 180 -1.62 6.57 9.94
C LEU A 180 -0.13 6.21 9.87
N ILE A 181 0.77 7.19 9.83
CA ILE A 181 2.21 6.91 9.78
C ILE A 181 2.67 6.34 11.12
N GLU A 182 2.18 6.89 12.24
CA GLU A 182 2.46 6.34 13.57
C GLU A 182 1.94 4.91 13.69
N LEU A 183 0.70 4.64 13.26
CA LEU A 183 0.14 3.30 13.25
C LEU A 183 0.95 2.32 12.38
N LEU A 184 1.47 2.77 11.24
CA LEU A 184 2.31 1.94 10.37
C LEU A 184 3.67 1.59 10.97
N THR A 185 4.13 2.26 12.03
CA THR A 185 5.35 1.86 12.75
C THR A 185 5.15 0.68 13.69
N GLU A 186 3.89 0.31 13.96
CA GLU A 186 3.48 -0.82 14.80
C GLU A 186 3.07 -2.06 13.97
N VAL A 187 3.14 -1.93 12.64
CA VAL A 187 2.88 -3.01 11.65
C VAL A 187 4.18 -3.68 11.29
#